data_AF-A0A1Y1I460-F1
#
_entry.id   AF-A0A1Y1I460-F1
#
_cell.length_a   1.000
_cell.length_b   1.000
_cell.length_c   1.000
_cell.angle_alpha   90.00
_cell.angle_beta   90.00
_cell.angle_gamma   90.00
#
_symmetry.space_group_name_H-M   'P 1'
#
loop_
_entity.id
_entity.type
_entity.pdbx_description
1 polymer ?
#
loop_
_entity_poly.entity_id
_entity_poly.type
_entity_poly.pdbx_seq_one_letter_code
_entity_poly.pdbx_strand_id
1 'polypeptide(L)'
;AMGALFERIIPQAQLRFLTSSCLADHSLFKGLVGLPDCFYGPARVVSLFGQGEKSYELKIDDTPCVETWRKGRGLLEFLREPGGVPFFFPEEGAGPDHASYLRIGDERWLAILQAKCRKKVPNKAHALGSLNIRTMYRGVKEGKREEKRRELTSLLKQRGVKGILRILLAYPAEVNAASYTLSTLRQSERQRLQAEEGNEFEVVQLCISKSNAEHFLTANERRHLDCLKDV
;
A
#
# COMPACT_ATOMS: atom_id res chain seq x y z
N ALA A 1 -7.71 -22.77 4.94
CA ALA A 1 -6.99 -22.01 3.90
C ALA A 1 -6.45 -20.72 4.51
N MET A 2 -5.14 -20.62 4.72
CA MET A 2 -4.50 -19.48 5.42
C MET A 2 -4.54 -18.18 4.60
N GLY A 3 -4.59 -18.27 3.26
CA GLY A 3 -4.75 -17.11 2.37
C GLY A 3 -6.07 -16.36 2.60
N ALA A 4 -7.17 -17.10 2.79
CA ALA A 4 -8.49 -16.52 3.02
C ALA A 4 -8.59 -15.73 4.34
N LEU A 5 -7.79 -16.06 5.36
CA LEU A 5 -7.79 -15.32 6.63
C LEU A 5 -7.07 -13.97 6.47
N PHE A 6 -5.97 -13.95 5.72
CA PHE A 6 -5.21 -12.74 5.45
C PHE A 6 -5.97 -11.76 4.55
N GLU A 7 -6.61 -12.28 3.49
CA GLU A 7 -7.51 -11.54 2.61
C GLU A 7 -8.72 -10.95 3.34
N ARG A 8 -9.01 -11.42 4.56
CA ARG A 8 -10.06 -10.85 5.43
C ARG A 8 -9.50 -9.89 6.47
N ILE A 9 -8.45 -10.28 7.21
CA ILE A 9 -7.90 -9.49 8.32
C ILE A 9 -7.23 -8.21 7.82
N ILE A 10 -6.41 -8.31 6.76
CA ILE A 10 -5.61 -7.17 6.30
C ILE A 10 -6.48 -6.03 5.77
N PRO A 11 -7.52 -6.27 4.93
CA PRO A 11 -8.41 -5.20 4.49
C PRO A 11 -9.17 -4.54 5.65
N GLN A 12 -9.63 -5.32 6.64
CA GLN A 12 -10.32 -4.78 7.82
C GLN A 12 -9.40 -3.92 8.68
N ALA A 13 -8.15 -4.37 8.92
CA ALA A 13 -7.16 -3.59 9.64
C ALA A 13 -6.78 -2.31 8.91
N GLN A 14 -6.57 -2.41 7.61
CA GLN A 14 -6.27 -1.25 6.77
C GLN A 14 -7.44 -0.26 6.72
N LEU A 15 -8.69 -0.74 6.67
CA LEU A 15 -9.87 0.11 6.70
C LEU A 15 -9.96 0.90 8.02
N ARG A 16 -9.74 0.25 9.16
CA ARG A 16 -9.72 0.93 10.48
C ARG A 16 -8.60 1.96 10.57
N PHE A 17 -7.40 1.61 10.12
CA PHE A 17 -6.25 2.50 10.11
C PHE A 17 -6.45 3.71 9.18
N LEU A 18 -6.95 3.48 7.97
CA LEU A 18 -7.11 4.50 6.92
C LEU A 18 -8.46 5.20 6.96
N THR A 19 -9.26 4.98 8.00
CA THR A 19 -10.49 5.74 8.28
C THR A 19 -10.28 6.60 9.51
N SER A 20 -9.38 7.58 9.39
CA SER A 20 -9.03 8.53 10.46
C SER A 20 -9.46 9.95 10.09
N SER A 21 -9.74 10.80 11.08
CA SER A 21 -9.96 12.24 10.87
C SER A 21 -8.68 12.98 10.46
N CYS A 22 -7.51 12.46 10.88
CA CYS A 22 -6.19 12.99 10.55
C CYS A 22 -5.18 11.83 10.55
N LEU A 23 -4.47 11.60 9.45
CA LEU A 23 -3.42 10.57 9.41
C LEU A 23 -2.12 11.05 10.07
N ALA A 24 -1.82 12.35 9.96
CA ALA A 24 -0.60 12.92 10.52
C ALA A 24 -0.50 12.75 12.05
N ASP A 25 -1.65 12.73 12.75
CA ASP A 25 -1.71 12.55 14.20
C ASP A 25 -1.55 11.08 14.63
N HIS A 26 -1.62 10.14 13.69
CA HIS A 26 -1.55 8.73 14.00
C HIS A 26 -0.14 8.33 14.46
N SER A 27 -0.03 7.52 15.52
CA SER A 27 1.28 7.18 16.13
C SER A 27 2.26 6.50 15.16
N LEU A 28 1.76 5.78 14.16
CA LEU A 28 2.59 5.19 13.09
C LEU A 28 3.27 6.23 12.17
N PHE A 29 2.74 7.45 12.11
CA PHE A 29 3.34 8.57 11.37
C PHE A 29 4.24 9.44 12.25
N LYS A 30 4.28 9.19 13.58
CA LYS A 30 5.12 9.94 14.51
C LYS A 30 6.60 9.82 14.12
N GLY A 31 7.24 10.95 13.89
CA GLY A 31 8.65 11.02 13.49
C GLY A 31 8.88 11.01 11.99
N LEU A 32 7.82 10.87 11.17
CA LEU A 32 7.90 11.23 9.76
C LEU A 32 7.88 12.76 9.64
N VAL A 33 8.78 13.32 8.85
CA VAL A 33 8.85 14.76 8.58
C VAL A 33 8.42 15.06 7.14
N GLY A 34 7.86 16.24 6.90
CA GLY A 34 7.46 16.68 5.55
C GLY A 34 6.26 15.91 4.97
N LEU A 35 5.32 15.48 5.81
CA LEU A 35 4.07 14.89 5.33
C LEU A 35 3.33 15.89 4.43
N PRO A 36 2.71 15.45 3.31
CA PRO A 36 1.88 16.31 2.49
C PRO A 36 0.72 16.91 3.29
N ASP A 37 0.33 18.15 2.99
CA ASP A 37 -0.70 18.88 3.74
C ASP A 37 -2.04 18.12 3.82
N CYS A 38 -2.37 17.33 2.81
CA CYS A 38 -3.60 16.54 2.79
C CYS A 38 -3.67 15.52 3.94
N PHE A 39 -2.53 15.06 4.49
CA PHE A 39 -2.47 14.09 5.60
C PHE A 39 -3.01 14.64 6.93
N TYR A 40 -3.14 15.97 7.04
CA TYR A 40 -3.81 16.63 8.16
C TYR A 40 -5.34 16.66 8.01
N GLY A 41 -5.86 16.16 6.88
CA GLY A 41 -7.29 15.94 6.64
C GLY A 41 -7.73 14.49 6.84
N PRO A 42 -9.03 14.21 6.64
CA PRO A 42 -9.58 12.86 6.80
C PRO A 42 -9.03 11.94 5.71
N ALA A 43 -8.70 10.72 6.10
CA ALA A 43 -8.36 9.65 5.16
C ALA A 43 -9.49 8.62 5.11
N ARG A 44 -9.81 8.11 3.91
CA ARG A 44 -10.82 7.07 3.68
C ARG A 44 -10.34 6.12 2.59
N VAL A 45 -10.66 4.84 2.74
CA VAL A 45 -10.58 3.89 1.62
C VAL A 45 -11.76 4.15 0.70
N VAL A 46 -11.50 4.18 -0.61
CA VAL A 46 -12.54 4.45 -1.61
C VAL A 46 -12.62 3.37 -2.67
N SER A 47 -13.85 2.96 -2.98
CA SER A 47 -14.18 2.17 -4.16
C SER A 47 -14.36 3.10 -5.35
N LEU A 48 -13.62 2.88 -6.43
CA LEU A 48 -13.77 3.63 -7.67
C LEU A 48 -14.65 2.86 -8.67
N PHE A 49 -15.59 3.55 -9.32
CA PHE A 49 -16.46 2.98 -10.36
C PHE A 49 -16.13 3.55 -11.74
N GLY A 50 -16.27 2.72 -12.78
CA GLY A 50 -15.93 3.08 -14.15
C GLY A 50 -14.49 3.57 -14.25
N GLN A 51 -14.30 4.76 -14.84
CA GLN A 51 -13.01 5.42 -14.94
C GLN A 51 -12.58 6.22 -13.69
N GLY A 52 -13.23 6.01 -12.54
CA GLY A 52 -12.92 6.72 -11.29
C GLY A 52 -13.61 8.08 -11.15
N GLU A 53 -14.66 8.31 -11.95
CA GLU A 53 -15.53 9.49 -11.87
C GLU A 53 -16.45 9.44 -10.66
N LYS A 54 -16.91 8.24 -10.29
CA LYS A 54 -17.70 7.98 -9.09
C LYS A 54 -16.85 7.23 -8.09
N SER A 55 -16.94 7.65 -6.83
CA SER A 55 -16.31 6.96 -5.71
C SER A 55 -17.27 6.78 -4.56
N TYR A 56 -17.14 5.65 -3.86
CA TYR A 56 -17.84 5.38 -2.61
C TYR A 56 -16.81 5.21 -1.49
N GLU A 57 -17.02 5.89 -0.36
CA GLU A 57 -16.14 5.76 0.81
C GLU A 57 -16.60 4.60 1.69
N LEU A 58 -15.66 3.73 2.05
CA LEU A 58 -15.96 2.66 2.99
C LEU A 58 -16.00 3.21 4.42
N LYS A 59 -16.98 2.73 5.19
CA LYS A 59 -17.08 2.94 6.63
C LYS A 59 -16.36 1.84 7.37
N ILE A 60 -15.93 2.11 8.60
CA ILE A 60 -15.21 1.12 9.45
C ILE A 60 -16.00 -0.18 9.63
N ASP A 61 -17.32 -0.10 9.73
CA ASP A 61 -18.19 -1.25 9.95
C ASP A 61 -18.57 -2.00 8.65
N ASP A 62 -18.17 -1.48 7.49
CA ASP A 62 -18.42 -2.16 6.22
C ASP A 62 -17.59 -3.44 6.14
N THR A 63 -18.18 -4.52 5.61
CA THR A 63 -17.40 -5.69 5.21
C THR A 63 -16.82 -5.44 3.82
N PRO A 64 -15.50 -5.25 3.70
CA PRO A 64 -14.92 -4.90 2.42
C PRO A 64 -15.04 -6.02 1.40
N CYS A 65 -15.43 -5.66 0.18
CA CYS A 65 -15.24 -6.54 -0.96
C CYS A 65 -13.74 -6.63 -1.29
N VAL A 66 -13.29 -7.83 -1.65
CA VAL A 66 -11.89 -8.11 -1.96
C VAL A 66 -11.85 -8.89 -3.27
N GLU A 67 -11.02 -8.44 -4.21
CA GLU A 67 -10.72 -9.19 -5.44
C GLU A 67 -9.27 -9.68 -5.40
N THR A 68 -9.06 -10.95 -5.66
CA THR A 68 -7.73 -11.54 -5.86
C THR A 68 -7.41 -11.62 -7.34
N TRP A 69 -6.13 -11.61 -7.67
CA TRP A 69 -5.67 -11.80 -9.03
C TRP A 69 -6.27 -13.07 -9.66
N ARG A 70 -6.51 -12.98 -10.97
CA ARG A 70 -6.77 -14.12 -11.85
C ARG A 70 -6.14 -13.87 -13.22
N LYS A 71 -6.04 -14.91 -14.05
CA LYS A 71 -5.51 -14.79 -15.42
C LYS A 71 -6.24 -13.68 -16.18
N GLY A 72 -5.49 -12.68 -16.65
CA GLY A 72 -6.02 -11.52 -17.36
C GLY A 72 -6.58 -10.40 -16.46
N ARG A 73 -6.42 -10.49 -15.13
CA ARG A 73 -6.87 -9.50 -14.16
C ARG A 73 -5.80 -9.34 -13.07
N GLY A 74 -4.78 -8.54 -13.36
CA GLY A 74 -3.73 -8.13 -12.44
C GLY A 74 -3.90 -6.68 -12.00
N LEU A 75 -2.82 -6.11 -11.45
CA LEU A 75 -2.82 -4.75 -10.91
C LEU A 75 -3.19 -3.71 -11.97
N LEU A 76 -2.67 -3.84 -13.20
CA LEU A 76 -2.95 -2.90 -14.28
C LEU A 76 -4.43 -2.91 -14.67
N GLU A 77 -5.02 -4.10 -14.78
CA GLU A 77 -6.43 -4.26 -15.10
C GLU A 77 -7.35 -3.76 -13.99
N PHE A 78 -6.97 -3.97 -12.72
CA PHE A 78 -7.64 -3.37 -11.57
C PHE A 78 -7.61 -1.83 -11.64
N LEU A 79 -6.44 -1.22 -11.88
CA LEU A 79 -6.32 0.25 -11.95
C LEU A 79 -7.08 0.83 -13.16
N ARG A 80 -7.13 0.08 -14.26
CA ARG A 80 -7.89 0.45 -15.45
C ARG A 80 -9.39 0.41 -15.18
N GLU A 81 -9.89 -0.63 -14.53
CA GLU A 81 -11.31 -0.79 -14.22
C GLU A 81 -11.48 -1.37 -12.81
N PRO A 82 -11.54 -0.51 -11.77
CA PRO A 82 -11.61 -0.98 -10.39
C PRO A 82 -12.95 -1.64 -10.06
N GLY A 83 -14.01 -1.32 -10.80
CA GLY A 83 -15.30 -2.03 -10.72
C GLY A 83 -16.00 -1.92 -9.36
N GLY A 84 -15.69 -0.89 -8.56
CA GLY A 84 -16.19 -0.76 -7.19
C GLY A 84 -15.46 -1.61 -6.16
N VAL A 85 -14.39 -2.33 -6.54
CA VAL A 85 -13.59 -3.12 -5.61
C VAL A 85 -12.65 -2.20 -4.82
N PRO A 86 -12.73 -2.17 -3.47
CA PRO A 86 -11.88 -1.32 -2.64
C PRO A 86 -10.48 -1.89 -2.41
N PHE A 87 -10.36 -3.21 -2.47
CA PHE A 87 -9.15 -3.93 -2.08
C PHE A 87 -8.80 -5.02 -3.10
N PHE A 88 -7.60 -4.92 -3.68
CA PHE A 88 -7.13 -5.84 -4.70
C PHE A 88 -5.83 -6.53 -4.25
N PHE A 89 -5.78 -7.86 -4.38
CA PHE A 89 -4.60 -8.68 -4.09
C PHE A 89 -3.92 -9.13 -5.39
N PRO A 90 -2.88 -8.42 -5.88
CA PRO A 90 -2.22 -8.77 -7.12
C PRO A 90 -1.40 -10.08 -7.02
N GLU A 91 -1.15 -10.71 -8.17
CA GLU A 91 -0.51 -12.01 -8.34
C GLU A 91 0.79 -12.21 -7.53
N GLU A 92 1.12 -13.49 -7.29
CA GLU A 92 2.44 -13.90 -6.88
C GLU A 92 3.55 -13.51 -7.88
N GLY A 93 4.11 -12.29 -7.76
CA GLY A 93 5.31 -11.84 -8.48
C GLY A 93 5.18 -10.50 -9.19
N ALA A 94 3.98 -9.89 -9.13
CA ALA A 94 3.69 -8.61 -9.76
C ALA A 94 4.08 -7.39 -8.91
N GLY A 95 4.25 -7.52 -7.59
CA GLY A 95 4.57 -6.40 -6.71
C GLY A 95 4.00 -6.62 -5.29
N PRO A 96 3.25 -5.64 -4.74
CA PRO A 96 2.73 -5.67 -3.37
C PRO A 96 1.79 -6.86 -3.16
N ASP A 97 1.42 -7.20 -1.93
CA ASP A 97 0.35 -8.18 -1.70
C ASP A 97 -1.03 -7.56 -1.84
N HIS A 98 -1.13 -6.24 -1.72
CA HIS A 98 -2.39 -5.54 -1.59
C HIS A 98 -2.32 -4.13 -2.18
N ALA A 99 -3.39 -3.70 -2.85
CA ALA A 99 -3.55 -2.36 -3.42
C ALA A 99 -4.96 -1.82 -3.20
N SER A 100 -5.07 -0.53 -2.90
CA SER A 100 -6.35 0.15 -2.63
C SER A 100 -6.26 1.63 -2.93
N TYR A 101 -7.34 2.22 -3.43
CA TYR A 101 -7.45 3.66 -3.57
C TYR A 101 -7.84 4.31 -2.24
N LEU A 102 -7.24 5.46 -1.96
CA LEU A 102 -7.53 6.29 -0.81
C LEU A 102 -7.94 7.69 -1.25
N ARG A 103 -8.78 8.31 -0.43
CA ARG A 103 -8.96 9.76 -0.41
C ARG A 103 -8.34 10.27 0.89
N ILE A 104 -7.38 11.19 0.80
CA ILE A 104 -6.72 11.82 1.96
C ILE A 104 -6.90 13.32 1.76
N GLY A 105 -7.71 13.96 2.60
CA GLY A 105 -8.27 15.28 2.30
C GLY A 105 -9.03 15.23 0.96
N ASP A 106 -8.72 16.17 0.06
CA ASP A 106 -9.28 16.20 -1.30
C ASP A 106 -8.41 15.48 -2.35
N GLU A 107 -7.33 14.84 -1.92
CA GLU A 107 -6.39 14.18 -2.82
C GLU A 107 -6.62 12.67 -2.92
N ARG A 108 -6.42 12.14 -4.13
CA ARG A 108 -6.46 10.69 -4.37
C ARG A 108 -5.07 10.09 -4.26
N TRP A 109 -4.98 9.00 -3.52
CA TRP A 109 -3.74 8.28 -3.25
C TRP A 109 -3.91 6.79 -3.58
N LEU A 110 -2.80 6.11 -3.88
CA LEU A 110 -2.76 4.66 -3.94
C LEU A 110 -2.05 4.13 -2.70
N ALA A 111 -2.74 3.34 -1.88
CA ALA A 111 -2.07 2.53 -0.89
C ALA A 111 -1.62 1.20 -1.50
N ILE A 112 -0.36 0.83 -1.27
CA ILE A 112 0.19 -0.48 -1.61
C ILE A 112 0.84 -1.08 -0.38
N LEU A 113 0.52 -2.34 -0.12
CA LEU A 113 0.88 -3.01 1.11
C LEU A 113 1.53 -4.37 0.83
N GLN A 114 2.62 -4.65 1.55
CA GLN A 114 3.31 -5.94 1.56
C GLN A 114 3.24 -6.44 2.99
N ALA A 115 2.57 -7.56 3.21
CA ALA A 115 2.32 -8.09 4.55
C ALA A 115 2.73 -9.55 4.70
N LYS A 116 2.78 -10.30 3.61
CA LYS A 116 3.36 -11.64 3.55
C LYS A 116 4.80 -11.48 3.09
N CYS A 117 5.77 -11.64 3.99
CA CYS A 117 7.15 -11.86 3.59
C CYS A 117 7.24 -13.24 2.95
N ARG A 118 6.86 -13.38 1.68
CA ARG A 118 6.83 -14.66 0.97
C ARG A 118 8.19 -15.35 1.14
N LYS A 119 8.27 -16.68 1.16
CA LYS A 119 9.54 -17.43 1.01
C LYS A 119 10.45 -16.91 -0.12
N LYS A 120 9.87 -16.33 -1.19
CA LYS A 120 10.56 -15.71 -2.35
C LYS A 120 10.98 -14.24 -2.15
N VAL A 121 10.69 -13.65 -1.00
CA VAL A 121 11.15 -12.33 -0.54
C VAL A 121 12.13 -12.62 0.60
N PRO A 122 13.35 -13.12 0.28
CA PRO A 122 14.25 -13.71 1.28
C PRO A 122 14.75 -12.69 2.29
N ASN A 123 14.61 -11.39 1.99
CA ASN A 123 15.06 -10.32 2.85
C ASN A 123 14.23 -9.04 2.67
N LYS A 124 14.45 -8.14 3.62
CA LYS A 124 13.78 -6.86 3.83
C LYS A 124 13.88 -5.92 2.62
N ALA A 125 15.03 -5.89 1.94
CA ALA A 125 15.24 -5.09 0.75
C ALA A 125 14.35 -5.53 -0.42
N HIS A 126 14.11 -6.84 -0.55
CA HIS A 126 13.21 -7.37 -1.58
C HIS A 126 11.74 -7.01 -1.29
N ALA A 127 11.33 -6.97 -0.01
CA ALA A 127 9.98 -6.56 0.39
C ALA A 127 9.71 -5.07 0.10
N LEU A 128 10.71 -4.21 0.34
CA LEU A 128 10.63 -2.80 -0.04
C LEU A 128 10.59 -2.61 -1.56
N GLY A 129 11.30 -3.46 -2.30
CA GLY A 129 11.26 -3.46 -3.76
C GLY A 129 9.87 -3.80 -4.33
N SER A 130 9.05 -4.61 -3.65
CA SER A 130 7.71 -4.91 -4.14
C SER A 130 6.73 -3.74 -3.97
N LEU A 131 7.05 -2.81 -3.07
CA LEU A 131 6.27 -1.59 -2.81
C LEU A 131 6.70 -0.40 -3.67
N ASN A 132 7.75 -0.53 -4.50
CA ASN A 132 8.20 0.58 -5.33
C ASN A 132 7.84 0.32 -6.80
N ILE A 133 7.06 1.22 -7.40
CA ILE A 133 6.62 1.13 -8.81
C ILE A 133 7.78 0.83 -9.78
N ARG A 134 8.97 1.38 -9.50
CA ARG A 134 10.18 1.21 -10.33
C ARG A 134 10.84 -0.14 -10.19
N THR A 135 10.47 -0.93 -9.20
CA THR A 135 11.02 -2.27 -8.95
C THR A 135 9.93 -3.34 -8.92
N MET A 136 8.65 -2.92 -8.99
CA MET A 136 7.53 -3.77 -9.39
C MET A 136 7.81 -4.45 -10.74
N TYR A 137 7.18 -5.59 -10.95
CA TYR A 137 7.36 -6.46 -12.13
C TYR A 137 8.81 -6.93 -12.35
N ARG A 138 9.65 -7.02 -11.31
CA ARG A 138 11.01 -7.57 -11.43
C ARG A 138 11.02 -9.01 -11.97
N GLY A 139 9.98 -9.80 -11.71
CA GLY A 139 9.82 -11.14 -12.29
C GLY A 139 9.47 -11.17 -13.79
N VAL A 140 9.21 -10.02 -14.41
CA VAL A 140 8.87 -9.88 -15.84
C VAL A 140 10.13 -9.57 -16.64
N LYS A 141 10.20 -10.08 -17.88
CA LYS A 141 11.26 -9.77 -18.86
C LYS A 141 11.41 -8.25 -19.07
N GLU A 142 12.65 -7.76 -19.18
CA GLU A 142 12.97 -6.33 -19.15
C GLU A 142 12.11 -5.47 -20.11
N GLY A 143 11.99 -5.85 -21.38
CA GLY A 143 11.19 -5.10 -22.35
C GLY A 143 9.71 -4.95 -21.97
N LYS A 144 9.10 -6.01 -21.41
CA LYS A 144 7.70 -5.98 -20.94
C LYS A 144 7.54 -5.30 -19.59
N ARG A 145 8.58 -5.29 -18.77
CA ARG A 145 8.59 -4.63 -17.46
C ARG A 145 8.48 -3.12 -17.63
N GLU A 146 9.25 -2.54 -18.54
CA GLU A 146 9.21 -1.10 -18.82
C GLU A 146 7.86 -0.68 -19.40
N GLU A 147 7.30 -1.46 -20.32
CA GLU A 147 5.95 -1.26 -20.85
C GLU A 147 4.90 -1.23 -19.73
N LYS A 148 4.88 -2.25 -18.87
CA LYS A 148 3.96 -2.32 -17.72
C LYS A 148 4.12 -1.17 -16.74
N ARG A 149 5.34 -0.65 -16.54
CA ARG A 149 5.59 0.50 -15.67
C ARG A 149 5.04 1.78 -16.26
N ARG A 150 5.29 2.04 -17.54
CA ARG A 150 4.72 3.20 -18.24
C ARG A 150 3.21 3.17 -18.21
N GLU A 151 2.63 1.98 -18.41
CA GLU A 151 1.19 1.78 -18.32
C GLU A 151 0.66 2.04 -16.90
N LEU A 152 1.29 1.45 -15.87
CA LEU A 152 0.96 1.68 -14.47
C LEU A 152 0.93 3.18 -14.14
N THR A 153 2.02 3.87 -14.47
CA THR A 153 2.17 5.31 -14.27
C THR A 153 1.11 6.12 -15.01
N SER A 154 0.83 5.79 -16.27
CA SER A 154 -0.19 6.46 -17.08
C SER A 154 -1.58 6.28 -16.47
N LEU A 155 -1.94 5.07 -16.04
CA LEU A 155 -3.20 4.80 -15.35
C LEU A 155 -3.33 5.59 -14.05
N LEU A 156 -2.27 5.67 -13.24
CA LEU A 156 -2.29 6.46 -12.00
C LEU A 156 -2.52 7.95 -12.27
N LYS A 157 -1.86 8.51 -13.30
CA LYS A 157 -2.08 9.91 -13.73
C LYS A 157 -3.50 10.14 -14.26
N GLN A 158 -4.00 9.26 -15.12
CA GLN A 158 -5.37 9.33 -15.63
C GLN A 158 -6.41 9.27 -14.51
N ARG A 159 -6.08 8.55 -13.43
CA ARG A 159 -6.90 8.48 -12.22
C ARG A 159 -6.64 9.61 -11.24
N GLY A 160 -5.83 10.61 -11.57
CA GLY A 160 -5.57 11.76 -10.69
C GLY A 160 -4.88 11.39 -9.36
N VAL A 161 -4.15 10.28 -9.32
CA VAL A 161 -3.41 9.86 -8.13
C VAL A 161 -2.25 10.83 -7.91
N LYS A 162 -2.21 11.48 -6.75
CA LYS A 162 -1.18 12.44 -6.34
C LYS A 162 0.03 11.76 -5.74
N GLY A 163 -0.20 10.68 -5.00
CA GLY A 163 0.85 9.99 -4.29
C GLY A 163 0.55 8.54 -3.96
N ILE A 164 1.56 7.89 -3.38
CA ILE A 164 1.57 6.48 -3.04
C ILE A 164 1.93 6.33 -1.56
N LEU A 165 1.03 5.71 -0.80
CA LEU A 165 1.29 5.28 0.57
C LEU A 165 1.79 3.84 0.56
N ARG A 166 3.07 3.64 0.88
CA ARG A 166 3.73 2.33 0.93
C ARG A 166 3.67 1.80 2.35
N ILE A 167 3.12 0.61 2.54
CA ILE A 167 2.98 -0.01 3.86
C ILE A 167 3.69 -1.35 3.84
N LEU A 168 4.73 -1.49 4.68
CA LEU A 168 5.34 -2.78 4.96
C LEU A 168 4.83 -3.28 6.31
N LEU A 169 4.13 -4.41 6.33
CA LEU A 169 3.74 -5.10 7.55
C LEU A 169 4.65 -6.32 7.73
N ALA A 170 5.66 -6.15 8.57
CA ALA A 170 6.57 -7.21 8.99
C ALA A 170 6.15 -7.72 10.38
N TYR A 171 5.08 -8.51 10.44
CA TYR A 171 4.59 -9.15 11.67
C TYR A 171 4.52 -10.66 11.44
N PRO A 172 4.95 -11.51 12.39
CA PRO A 172 5.42 -11.21 13.75
C PRO A 172 6.94 -10.90 13.84
N ALA A 173 7.61 -10.63 12.72
CA ALA A 173 9.05 -10.39 12.73
C ALA A 173 9.43 -9.03 13.34
N GLU A 174 10.58 -8.95 14.02
CA GLU A 174 11.13 -7.66 14.44
C GLU A 174 11.95 -7.02 13.32
N VAL A 175 11.61 -5.77 13.03
CA VAL A 175 12.29 -4.98 12.02
C VAL A 175 12.61 -3.61 12.59
N ASN A 176 13.88 -3.20 12.50
CA ASN A 176 14.29 -1.88 12.94
C ASN A 176 13.65 -0.82 12.04
N ALA A 177 12.71 -0.04 12.57
CA ALA A 177 11.96 0.98 11.84
C ALA A 177 12.86 1.97 11.08
N ALA A 178 14.02 2.30 11.65
CA ALA A 178 15.01 3.21 11.04
C ALA A 178 15.57 2.70 9.71
N SER A 179 15.51 1.40 9.44
CA SER A 179 15.96 0.79 8.18
C SER A 179 14.94 0.92 7.03
N TYR A 180 13.72 1.38 7.32
CA TYR A 180 12.60 1.40 6.37
C TYR A 180 11.98 2.78 6.21
N THR A 181 12.29 3.72 7.07
CA THR A 181 11.95 5.11 6.85
C THR A 181 12.83 5.65 5.73
N LEU A 182 12.32 5.65 4.50
CA LEU A 182 12.78 6.60 3.46
C LEU A 182 12.53 8.06 3.90
N SER A 183 11.91 8.28 5.06
CA SER A 183 11.54 9.58 5.62
C SER A 183 12.58 10.21 6.54
N THR A 184 13.81 9.71 6.63
CA THR A 184 14.90 10.57 7.17
C THR A 184 15.29 11.67 6.20
N LEU A 185 14.74 11.66 4.98
CA LEU A 185 15.16 12.56 3.92
C LEU A 185 14.61 13.96 4.19
N ARG A 186 15.53 14.83 4.61
CA ARG A 186 15.31 16.29 4.69
C ARG A 186 14.75 16.77 3.36
N GLN A 187 14.07 17.92 3.35
CA GLN A 187 13.50 18.51 2.12
C GLN A 187 14.50 18.55 0.95
N SER A 188 15.79 18.75 1.24
CA SER A 188 16.91 18.70 0.27
C SER A 188 17.16 17.31 -0.31
N GLU A 189 17.02 16.25 0.48
CA GLU A 189 17.17 14.86 0.02
C GLU A 189 15.91 14.38 -0.70
N ARG A 190 14.73 14.88 -0.33
CA ARG A 190 13.49 14.69 -1.09
C ARG A 190 13.57 15.33 -2.47
N GLN A 191 14.09 16.57 -2.56
CA GLN A 191 14.36 17.24 -3.83
C GLN A 191 15.43 16.51 -4.64
N ARG A 192 16.49 16.02 -3.98
CA ARG A 192 17.55 15.24 -4.64
C ARG A 192 17.02 13.90 -5.17
N LEU A 193 16.20 13.17 -4.41
CA LEU A 193 15.51 11.98 -4.94
C LEU A 193 14.50 12.35 -6.02
N GLN A 194 13.75 13.44 -5.90
CA GLN A 194 12.87 13.91 -6.97
C GLN A 194 13.66 14.22 -8.26
N ALA A 195 14.87 14.76 -8.13
CA ALA A 195 15.77 15.10 -9.25
C ALA A 195 16.54 13.89 -9.83
N GLU A 196 17.04 12.99 -8.98
CA GLU A 196 17.79 11.78 -9.39
C GLU A 196 16.85 10.65 -9.83
N GLU A 197 15.68 10.55 -9.19
CA GLU A 197 14.68 9.54 -9.51
C GLU A 197 13.70 10.04 -10.60
N GLY A 198 13.34 11.32 -10.67
CA GLY A 198 12.25 11.75 -11.55
C GLY A 198 10.90 11.19 -11.06
N ASN A 199 10.66 11.26 -9.75
CA ASN A 199 9.42 10.76 -9.17
C ASN A 199 8.23 11.65 -9.56
N GLU A 200 7.27 11.05 -10.24
CA GLU A 200 6.05 11.72 -10.70
C GLU A 200 4.95 11.77 -9.61
N PHE A 201 5.17 11.11 -8.48
CA PHE A 201 4.20 10.97 -7.39
C PHE A 201 4.85 11.24 -6.05
N GLU A 202 4.09 11.85 -5.14
CA GLU A 202 4.46 11.94 -3.73
C GLU A 202 4.50 10.54 -3.10
N VAL A 203 5.50 10.26 -2.27
CA VAL A 203 5.65 8.94 -1.63
C VAL A 203 5.80 9.09 -0.13
N VAL A 204 4.97 8.35 0.60
CA VAL A 204 5.07 8.20 2.06
C VAL A 204 5.20 6.71 2.37
N GLN A 205 6.14 6.34 3.25
CA GLN A 205 6.39 4.95 3.60
C GLN A 205 6.24 4.71 5.09
N LEU A 206 5.49 3.67 5.44
CA LEU A 206 5.23 3.21 6.80
C LEU A 206 5.72 1.79 6.97
N CYS A 207 6.28 1.51 8.15
CA CYS A 207 6.68 0.17 8.56
C CYS A 207 5.95 -0.20 9.84
N ILE A 208 5.25 -1.33 9.79
CA ILE A 208 4.55 -1.93 10.91
C ILE A 208 5.30 -3.21 11.27
N SER A 209 5.78 -3.29 12.50
CA SER A 209 6.55 -4.40 13.06
C SER A 209 5.79 -5.02 14.22
N LYS A 210 6.33 -6.09 14.81
CA LYS A 210 5.77 -6.64 16.06
C LYS A 210 5.62 -5.61 17.19
N SER A 211 6.53 -4.63 17.29
CA SER A 211 6.57 -3.70 18.42
C SER A 211 5.59 -2.54 18.33
N ASN A 212 4.97 -2.31 17.17
CA ASN A 212 3.99 -1.22 16.96
C ASN A 212 2.71 -1.71 16.27
N ALA A 213 2.57 -3.04 16.09
CA ALA A 213 1.45 -3.67 15.41
C ALA A 213 0.11 -3.39 16.08
N GLU A 214 0.10 -3.04 17.37
CA GLU A 214 -1.10 -2.67 18.10
C GLU A 214 -1.77 -1.39 17.63
N HIS A 215 -1.04 -0.52 16.93
CA HIS A 215 -1.61 0.66 16.29
C HIS A 215 -2.34 0.34 14.98
N PHE A 216 -2.17 -0.86 14.42
CA PHE A 216 -2.79 -1.27 13.16
C PHE A 216 -3.76 -2.45 13.33
N LEU A 217 -3.39 -3.42 14.16
CA LEU A 217 -4.09 -4.69 14.39
C LEU A 217 -4.72 -4.72 15.79
N THR A 218 -5.93 -5.27 15.89
CA THR A 218 -6.57 -5.58 17.17
C THR A 218 -5.86 -6.73 17.89
N ALA A 219 -6.07 -6.88 19.19
CA ALA A 219 -5.48 -7.98 19.97
C ALA A 219 -5.89 -9.37 19.44
N ASN A 220 -7.11 -9.52 18.91
CA ASN A 220 -7.57 -10.79 18.36
C ASN A 220 -6.90 -11.11 17.01
N GLU A 221 -6.78 -10.13 16.13
CA GLU A 221 -6.08 -10.31 14.85
C GLU A 221 -4.60 -10.59 15.04
N ARG A 222 -3.94 -9.91 15.99
CA ARG A 222 -2.54 -10.21 16.36
C ARG A 222 -2.39 -11.66 16.81
N ARG A 223 -3.25 -12.15 17.71
CA ARG A 223 -3.24 -13.56 18.14
C ARG A 223 -3.42 -14.52 16.96
N HIS A 224 -4.35 -14.23 16.06
CA HIS A 224 -4.55 -15.05 14.87
C HIS A 224 -3.33 -15.05 13.94
N LEU A 225 -2.72 -13.89 13.71
CA LEU A 225 -1.52 -13.74 12.87
C LEU A 225 -0.28 -14.37 13.53
N ASP A 226 -0.15 -14.32 14.86
CA ASP A 226 0.93 -14.99 15.61
C ASP A 226 0.88 -16.51 15.50
N CYS A 227 -0.31 -17.09 15.38
CA CYS A 227 -0.47 -18.52 15.13
C CYS A 227 0.04 -18.93 13.74
N LEU A 228 0.21 -17.98 12.82
CA LEU A 228 0.80 -18.20 11.51
C LEU A 228 2.34 -18.14 11.65
N LYS A 229 2.92 -19.09 12.39
CA LYS A 229 4.38 -19.25 12.44
C LYS A 229 4.91 -19.53 11.03
N ASP A 230 5.89 -18.75 10.61
CA ASP A 230 6.69 -18.94 9.39
C ASP A 230 5.89 -19.10 8.09
N VAL A 231 5.60 -17.96 7.44
CA VAL A 231 5.32 -17.94 5.99
C VAL A 231 6.51 -17.37 5.25
#